data_AF-A0A3A0E109-F1
#
_entry.id   AF-A0A3A0E109-F1
#
_cell.length_a   1.000
_cell.length_b   1.000
_cell.length_c   1.000
_cell.angle_alpha   90.00
_cell.angle_beta   90.00
_cell.angle_gamma   90.00
#
_symmetry.space_group_name_H-M   'P 1'
#
loop_
_entity.id
_entity.type
_entity.pdbx_description
1 polymer ?
#
loop_
_entity_poly.entity_id
_entity_poly.type
_entity_poly.pdbx_seq_one_letter_code
_entity_poly.pdbx_strand_id
1 'polypeptide(L)'
;MREVEETLLLAVLAVESLFGESTVRLDASYSVDAPRRSCVIDGSTEVGRALSRVFTGFVTREFGGDAFGIRRGESASPTNETAACAGAAC
;
A
#
# COMPACT_ATOMS: atom_id res chain seq x y z
N MET A 1 16.26 -2.02 7.31
CA MET A 1 14.79 -2.10 7.44
C MET A 1 14.26 -1.05 8.37
N ARG A 2 14.87 -0.82 9.54
CA ARG A 2 14.50 0.28 10.44
C ARG A 2 14.41 1.64 9.74
N GLU A 3 15.43 2.03 8.98
CA GLU A 3 15.43 3.30 8.23
C GLU A 3 14.23 3.37 7.27
N VAL A 4 13.92 2.29 6.54
CA VAL A 4 12.76 2.21 5.64
C VAL A 4 11.42 2.35 6.39
N GLU A 5 11.31 1.77 7.59
CA GLU A 5 10.13 1.93 8.46
C GLU A 5 9.98 3.38 8.95
N GLU A 6 11.10 4.02 9.32
CA GLU A 6 11.13 5.43 9.70
C GLU A 6 10.74 6.34 8.52
N THR A 7 11.25 6.06 7.31
CA THR A 7 10.84 6.75 6.08
C THR A 7 9.36 6.53 5.76
N LEU A 8 8.81 5.34 6.03
CA LEU A 8 7.39 5.04 5.85
C LEU A 8 6.51 5.84 6.81
N LEU A 9 6.91 5.93 8.09
CA LEU A 9 6.21 6.75 9.07
C LEU A 9 6.26 8.23 8.69
N LEU A 10 7.39 8.71 8.17
CA LEU A 10 7.50 10.08 7.63
C LEU A 10 6.56 10.30 6.44
N ALA A 11 6.43 9.31 5.54
CA ALA A 11 5.50 9.37 4.43
C ALA A 11 4.04 9.43 4.89
N VAL A 12 3.67 8.66 5.93
CA VAL A 12 2.34 8.74 6.55
C VAL A 12 2.06 10.13 7.07
N LEU A 13 2.97 10.73 7.85
CA LEU A 13 2.83 12.10 8.38
C LEU A 13 2.64 13.15 7.26
N ALA A 14 3.37 13.00 6.16
CA ALA A 14 3.23 13.88 5.00
C ALA A 14 1.85 13.74 4.33
N VAL A 15 1.30 12.52 4.24
CA VAL A 15 -0.04 12.28 3.69
C VAL A 15 -1.13 12.74 4.66
N GLU A 16 -0.94 12.62 5.97
CA GLU A 16 -1.86 13.18 6.99
C GLU A 16 -2.00 14.69 6.86
N SER A 17 -0.94 15.39 6.47
CA SER A 17 -0.98 16.83 6.19
C SER A 17 -1.84 17.20 4.98
N LEU A 18 -2.15 16.24 4.09
CA LEU A 18 -2.96 16.44 2.89
C LEU A 18 -4.41 16.00 3.07
N PHE A 19 -4.66 14.89 3.79
CA PHE A 19 -5.98 14.27 3.91
C PHE A 19 -6.58 14.29 5.32
N GLY A 20 -5.78 14.70 6.32
CA GLY A 20 -6.11 14.62 7.74
C GLY A 20 -5.83 13.26 8.36
N GLU A 21 -5.42 13.24 9.62
CA GLU A 21 -5.02 12.03 10.36
C GLU A 21 -6.09 10.93 10.32
N SER A 22 -7.35 11.27 10.62
CA SER A 22 -8.43 10.28 10.71
C SER A 22 -8.69 9.58 9.38
N THR A 23 -8.70 10.32 8.27
CA THR A 23 -8.87 9.77 6.92
C THR A 23 -7.72 8.83 6.58
N VAL A 24 -6.48 9.25 6.85
CA VAL A 24 -5.31 8.41 6.56
C VAL A 24 -5.35 7.12 7.35
N ARG A 25 -5.72 7.15 8.63
CA ARG A 25 -5.79 5.96 9.47
C ARG A 25 -6.89 4.97 9.08
N LEU A 26 -7.93 5.44 8.39
CA LEU A 26 -9.01 4.59 7.88
C LEU A 26 -8.68 4.00 6.50
N ASP A 27 -8.10 4.81 5.62
CA ASP A 27 -7.96 4.47 4.20
C ASP A 27 -6.54 4.02 3.80
N ALA A 28 -5.53 4.24 4.64
CA ALA A 28 -4.18 3.73 4.41
C ALA A 28 -4.06 2.30 4.94
N SER A 29 -3.66 1.38 4.07
CA SER A 29 -3.29 0.02 4.45
C SER A 29 -1.90 -0.28 3.89
N TYR A 30 -0.99 -0.72 4.76
CA TYR A 30 0.36 -1.10 4.39
C TYR A 30 0.91 -2.19 5.32
N SER A 31 1.90 -2.92 4.84
CA SER A 31 2.60 -3.96 5.58
C SER A 31 4.10 -3.91 5.28
N VAL A 32 4.92 -4.09 6.32
CA VAL A 32 6.37 -4.21 6.18
C VAL A 32 6.78 -5.61 6.61
N ASP A 33 7.41 -6.34 5.68
CA ASP A 33 8.02 -7.64 5.93
C ASP A 33 9.54 -7.45 5.99
N ALA A 34 10.06 -7.28 7.21
CA ALA A 34 11.49 -7.10 7.44
C ALA A 34 12.33 -8.32 7.00
N PRO A 35 11.92 -9.58 7.24
CA PRO A 35 12.59 -10.77 6.69
C PRO A 35 12.73 -10.75 5.16
N ARG A 36 11.67 -10.38 4.43
CA ARG A 36 11.68 -10.31 2.96
C ARG A 36 12.19 -8.98 2.41
N ARG A 37 12.45 -8.00 3.27
CA ARG A 37 12.84 -6.62 2.92
C ARG A 37 11.86 -5.97 1.94
N SER A 38 10.57 -6.19 2.16
CA SER A 38 9.50 -5.69 1.28
C SER A 38 8.48 -4.87 2.04
N CYS A 39 8.00 -3.81 1.41
CA CYS A 39 6.86 -3.04 1.87
C CYS A 39 5.74 -3.16 0.83
N VAL A 40 4.53 -3.46 1.30
CA VAL A 40 3.31 -3.49 0.49
C VAL A 40 2.44 -2.34 0.92
N ILE A 41 2.03 -1.50 -0.01
CA ILE A 41 1.08 -0.41 0.22
C ILE A 41 -0.14 -0.71 -0.65
N ASP A 42 -1.32 -0.74 -0.04
CA ASP A 42 -2.56 -0.85 -0.81
C ASP A 42 -2.80 0.44 -1.59
N GLY A 43 -2.93 0.32 -2.92
CA GLY A 43 -3.19 1.43 -3.83
C GLY A 43 -4.67 1.55 -4.24
N SER A 44 -5.58 0.81 -3.61
CA SER A 44 -7.01 0.83 -3.91
C SER A 44 -7.67 2.18 -3.58
N THR A 45 -7.22 2.83 -2.51
CA THR A 45 -7.72 4.14 -2.05
C THR A 45 -6.89 5.31 -2.61
N GLU A 46 -7.46 6.52 -2.57
CA GLU A 46 -6.70 7.73 -2.91
C GLU A 46 -5.54 7.97 -1.95
N VAL A 47 -5.78 7.78 -0.65
CA VAL A 47 -4.76 7.84 0.41
C VAL A 47 -3.63 6.86 0.14
N GLY A 48 -3.95 5.60 -0.18
CA GLY A 48 -2.96 4.57 -0.47
C GLY A 48 -2.09 4.89 -1.69
N ARG A 49 -2.69 5.46 -2.74
CA ARG A 49 -1.94 5.96 -3.91
C ARG A 49 -1.06 7.16 -3.57
N ALA A 50 -1.54 8.09 -2.75
CA ALA A 50 -0.75 9.22 -2.30
C ALA A 50 0.45 8.76 -1.46
N LEU A 51 0.21 7.85 -0.50
CA LEU A 51 1.24 7.24 0.34
C LEU A 51 2.29 6.52 -0.50
N SER A 52 1.88 5.72 -1.49
CA SER A 52 2.80 5.03 -2.41
C SER A 52 3.72 6.02 -3.12
N ARG A 53 3.20 7.16 -3.60
CA ARG A 53 3.98 8.19 -4.31
C ARG A 53 4.96 8.89 -3.39
N VAL A 54 4.49 9.35 -2.22
CA VAL A 54 5.32 10.07 -1.24
C VAL A 54 6.44 9.16 -0.72
N PHE A 55 6.09 7.94 -0.29
CA PHE A 55 7.05 6.97 0.21
C PHE A 55 8.12 6.66 -0.83
N THR A 56 7.73 6.34 -2.06
CA THR A 56 8.67 6.08 -3.17
C THR A 56 9.59 7.28 -3.41
N GLY A 57 9.06 8.50 -3.36
CA GLY A 57 9.86 9.72 -3.50
C GLY A 57 10.90 9.88 -2.40
N PHE A 58 10.54 9.60 -1.14
CA PHE A 58 11.47 9.64 -0.02
C PHE A 58 12.54 8.57 -0.13
N VAL A 59 12.17 7.30 -0.35
CA VAL A 59 13.17 6.22 -0.44
C VAL A 59 14.09 6.38 -1.65
N THR A 60 13.61 6.93 -2.77
CA THR A 60 14.45 7.27 -3.94
C THR A 60 15.50 8.30 -3.59
N ARG A 61 15.13 9.32 -2.82
CA ARG A 61 16.05 10.40 -2.43
C ARG A 61 17.03 9.96 -1.33
N GLU A 62 16.59 9.10 -0.44
CA GLU A 62 17.37 8.65 0.72
C GLU A 62 18.35 7.53 0.36
N PHE A 63 17.91 6.53 -0.40
CA PHE A 63 18.70 5.33 -0.70
C PHE A 63 19.20 5.27 -2.14
N GLY A 64 18.68 6.11 -3.03
CA GLY A 64 19.00 6.11 -4.46
C GLY A 64 18.02 5.27 -5.29
N GLY A 65 17.89 5.61 -6.57
CA GLY A 65 16.90 5.01 -7.48
C GLY A 65 17.10 3.52 -7.78
N ASP A 66 18.33 3.01 -7.65
CA ASP A 66 18.67 1.61 -7.94
C ASP A 66 18.69 0.72 -6.67
N ALA A 67 18.40 1.28 -5.49
CA ALA A 67 18.48 0.56 -4.21
C ALA A 67 17.27 -0.35 -3.94
N PHE A 68 16.17 -0.17 -4.66
CA PHE A 68 14.94 -0.94 -4.47
C PHE A 68 14.20 -1.14 -5.79
N GLY A 69 13.36 -2.18 -5.83
CA GLY A 69 12.48 -2.45 -6.96
C GLY A 69 11.02 -2.14 -6.60
N ILE A 70 10.26 -1.62 -7.57
CA ILE A 70 8.82 -1.43 -7.43
C ILE A 70 8.12 -2.49 -8.27
N ARG A 71 7.18 -3.20 -7.65
CA ARG A 71 6.30 -4.14 -8.34
C ARG A 71 4.87 -3.77 -8.04
N ARG A 72 4.02 -3.87 -9.07
CA ARG A 72 2.58 -3.83 -8.85
C ARG A 72 2.16 -5.12 -8.14
N GLY A 73 1.48 -5.00 -7.01
CA GLY A 73 0.87 -6.15 -6.34
C GLY A 73 -0.21 -6.77 -7.24
N GLU A 74 -0.42 -8.07 -7.10
CA GLU A 74 -1.57 -8.74 -7.72
C GLU A 74 -2.83 -8.18 -7.06
N SER A 75 -3.67 -7.52 -7.85
CA SER A 75 -5.00 -7.14 -7.39
C SER A 75 -5.76 -8.43 -7.11
N ALA A 76 -6.36 -8.57 -5.93
CA ALA A 76 -7.36 -9.60 -5.73
C ALA A 76 -8.46 -9.35 -6.76
N SER A 77 -8.43 -10.09 -7.88
CA SER A 77 -9.57 -10.22 -8.76
C SER A 77 -10.73 -10.64 -7.86
N PRO A 78 -11.92 -10.01 -7.92
CA PRO A 78 -13.08 -10.61 -7.32
C PRO A 78 -13.24 -11.97 -8.00
N THR A 79 -12.94 -13.05 -7.29
CA THR A 79 -13.34 -14.38 -7.71
C THR A 79 -14.85 -14.32 -7.85
N ASN A 80 -15.32 -14.45 -9.09
CA ASN A 80 -16.72 -14.50 -9.43
C ASN A 80 -17.35 -15.73 -8.76
N GLU A 81 -17.86 -15.56 -7.54
CA GLU A 81 -18.60 -16.57 -6.78
C GLU A 81 -20.11 -16.48 -7.08
N THR A 82 -20.49 -16.31 -8.37
CA THR A 82 -21.90 -16.27 -8.80
C THR A 82 -22.37 -17.57 -9.48
N ALA A 83 -21.76 -18.72 -9.18
CA ALA A 83 -22.13 -20.01 -9.80
C ALA A 83 -22.66 -21.08 -8.82
N ALA A 84 -23.34 -20.68 -7.73
CA ALA A 84 -23.86 -21.64 -6.73
C ALA A 84 -25.38 -21.55 -6.44
N CYS A 85 -26.15 -20.76 -7.18
CA CYS A 85 -27.62 -20.70 -7.03
C CYS A 85 -28.34 -20.87 -8.37
N ALA A 86 -28.06 -21.95 -9.11
CA ALA A 86 -28.92 -22.38 -10.20
C ALA A 86 -28.92 -23.91 -10.28
N GLY A 87 -29.83 -24.55 -9.55
CA GLY A 87 -30.15 -25.96 -9.76
C GLY A 87 -30.52 -26.74 -8.51
N ALA A 88 -31.75 -26.56 -8.02
CA ALA A 88 -32.59 -27.62 -7.43
C ALA A 88 -33.95 -27.04 -7.01
N ALA A 89 -34.78 -26.70 -7.99
CA ALA A 89 -36.22 -26.68 -7.84
C ALA A 89 -36.79 -27.41 -9.06
N CYS A 90 -37.75 -28.30 -8.78
CA CYS A 90 -38.43 -29.30 -9.61
C CYS A 90 -37.93 -30.74 -9.42
#